data_AF-A0A0J9SK63-F1
#
_entry.id   AF-A0A0J9SK63-F1
#
_cell.length_a   1.000
_cell.length_b   1.000
_cell.length_c   1.000
_cell.angle_alpha   90.00
_cell.angle_beta   90.00
_cell.angle_gamma   90.00
#
_symmetry.space_group_name_H-M   'P 1'
#
loop_
_entity.id
_entity.type
_entity.pdbx_description
1 polymer ?
#
loop_
_entity_poly.entity_id
_entity_poly.type
_entity_poly.pdbx_seq_one_letter_code
_entity_poly.pdbx_strand_id
1 'polypeptide(L)'
;MKKDLDKFPSNIWYSNFEDGDKGCEEDYFYSVIKDDLDRGYYKHYGLSKISHNIVRALCYIYKRKINHQNNFDKDRCSYLYYWLGDKIYSRVHDKKIFSVIIKMIYGEFYSTDFRNTCNPLYDDIDKDTFNAYKLLHDYSNDYGNIEIDTSHGYTTCDKDYKEFIEKYINTYNDVY
;
A
#
# COMPACT_ATOMS: atom_id res chain seq x y z
N MET A 1 -26.22 12.31 -3.82
CA MET A 1 -25.88 11.16 -4.66
C MET A 1 -24.85 10.34 -3.89
N LYS A 2 -25.19 9.13 -3.41
CA LYS A 2 -24.19 8.26 -2.76
C LYS A 2 -23.22 7.83 -3.86
N LYS A 3 -21.99 8.36 -3.86
CA LYS A 3 -20.92 7.78 -4.66
C LYS A 3 -20.78 6.33 -4.19
N ASP A 4 -20.83 5.37 -5.11
CA ASP A 4 -20.48 3.98 -4.83
C ASP A 4 -18.98 3.96 -4.52
N LEU A 5 -18.63 4.16 -3.25
CA LEU A 5 -17.23 4.22 -2.78
C LEU A 5 -16.44 2.99 -3.25
N ASP A 6 -17.10 1.85 -3.38
CA ASP A 6 -16.52 0.58 -3.85
C ASP A 6 -15.93 0.64 -5.27
N LYS A 7 -16.32 1.65 -6.08
CA LYS A 7 -15.79 1.84 -7.44
C LYS A 7 -14.50 2.66 -7.49
N PHE A 8 -14.03 3.18 -6.36
CA PHE A 8 -12.79 3.93 -6.32
C PHE A 8 -11.58 3.04 -6.64
N PRO A 9 -10.66 3.48 -7.52
CA PRO A 9 -9.42 2.78 -7.82
C PRO A 9 -8.70 2.25 -6.58
N SER A 10 -8.56 3.05 -5.52
CA SER A 10 -7.94 2.63 -4.26
C SER A 10 -8.66 1.44 -3.64
N ASN A 11 -9.99 1.49 -3.53
CA ASN A 11 -10.81 0.41 -2.98
C ASN A 11 -10.72 -0.87 -3.83
N ILE A 12 -10.70 -0.73 -5.16
CA ILE A 12 -10.52 -1.87 -6.06
C ILE A 12 -9.14 -2.52 -5.84
N TRP A 13 -8.07 -1.74 -5.78
CA TRP A 13 -6.72 -2.27 -5.56
C TRP A 13 -6.55 -2.88 -4.17
N TYR A 14 -7.07 -2.24 -3.13
CA TYR A 14 -7.02 -2.77 -1.77
C TYR A 14 -7.83 -4.06 -1.64
N SER A 15 -9.02 -4.15 -2.23
CA SER A 15 -9.80 -5.39 -2.25
C SER A 15 -9.03 -6.53 -2.92
N ASN A 16 -8.37 -6.25 -4.04
CA ASN A 16 -7.53 -7.24 -4.73
C ASN A 16 -6.39 -7.78 -3.83
N PHE A 17 -5.81 -6.94 -2.98
CA PHE A 17 -4.77 -7.35 -2.04
C PHE A 17 -5.33 -8.07 -0.80
N GLU A 18 -6.50 -7.69 -0.31
CA GLU A 18 -7.21 -8.46 0.72
C GLU A 18 -7.51 -9.88 0.25
N ASP A 19 -8.01 -9.99 -0.99
CA ASP A 19 -8.33 -11.28 -1.59
C ASP A 19 -7.06 -12.09 -1.81
N GLY A 20 -6.07 -11.49 -2.47
CA GLY A 20 -4.76 -12.07 -2.78
C GLY A 20 -4.83 -13.32 -3.69
N ASP A 21 -3.68 -13.74 -4.22
CA ASP A 21 -3.60 -14.95 -5.04
C ASP A 21 -3.08 -16.15 -4.24
N LYS A 22 -3.39 -17.36 -4.71
CA LYS A 22 -2.84 -18.64 -4.24
C LYS A 22 -1.83 -19.16 -5.25
N GLY A 23 -1.09 -20.22 -4.92
CA GLY A 23 -0.18 -20.89 -5.85
C GLY A 23 1.17 -20.18 -5.98
N CYS A 24 1.63 -19.60 -4.87
CA CYS A 24 3.02 -19.16 -4.69
C CYS A 24 3.66 -19.81 -3.45
N GLU A 25 3.02 -20.82 -2.86
CA GLU A 25 3.45 -21.46 -1.61
C GLU A 25 4.81 -22.17 -1.74
N GLU A 26 5.19 -22.54 -2.98
CA GLU A 26 6.49 -23.12 -3.31
C GLU A 26 7.54 -22.08 -3.69
N ASP A 27 7.16 -20.82 -3.89
CA ASP A 27 8.11 -19.74 -4.20
C ASP A 27 8.91 -19.35 -2.95
N TYR A 28 10.22 -19.12 -3.14
CA TYR A 28 11.15 -18.81 -2.05
C TYR A 28 10.68 -17.62 -1.19
N PHE A 29 10.29 -16.50 -1.82
CA PHE A 29 9.84 -15.29 -1.11
C PHE A 29 8.65 -15.57 -0.17
N TYR A 30 7.75 -16.48 -0.57
CA TYR A 30 6.53 -16.75 0.18
C TYR A 30 6.87 -17.35 1.53
N SER A 31 7.70 -18.39 1.54
CA SER A 31 8.12 -19.06 2.78
C SER A 31 8.93 -18.13 3.68
N VAL A 32 9.90 -17.40 3.12
CA VAL A 32 10.80 -16.51 3.86
C VAL A 32 10.03 -15.39 4.56
N ILE A 33 9.21 -14.63 3.82
CA ILE A 33 8.45 -13.51 4.40
C ILE A 33 7.45 -14.02 5.43
N LYS A 34 6.75 -15.12 5.11
CA LYS A 34 5.76 -15.68 6.04
C LYS A 34 6.42 -16.15 7.34
N ASP A 35 7.54 -16.87 7.23
CA ASP A 35 8.29 -17.37 8.38
C ASP A 35 8.83 -16.22 9.23
N ASP A 36 9.42 -15.19 8.61
CA ASP A 36 9.92 -14.03 9.36
C ASP A 36 8.79 -13.36 10.13
N LEU A 37 7.65 -13.09 9.49
CA LEU A 37 6.48 -12.46 10.15
C LEU A 37 5.85 -13.34 11.23
N ASP A 38 5.94 -14.68 11.10
CA ASP A 38 5.37 -15.64 12.06
C ASP A 38 6.26 -15.86 13.29
N ARG A 39 7.56 -15.56 13.21
CA ARG A 39 8.57 -15.98 14.19
C ARG A 39 9.06 -14.85 15.11
N GLY A 40 9.75 -15.30 16.16
CA GLY A 40 10.63 -14.51 17.02
C GLY A 40 10.05 -13.15 17.45
N TYR A 41 10.76 -12.10 17.04
CA TYR A 41 10.54 -10.72 17.44
C TYR A 41 9.18 -10.15 17.00
N TYR A 42 8.67 -10.55 15.83
CA TYR A 42 7.46 -9.97 15.26
C TYR A 42 6.15 -10.57 15.81
N LYS A 43 6.24 -11.74 16.43
CA LYS A 43 5.09 -12.40 17.06
C LYS A 43 4.41 -11.53 18.12
N HIS A 44 5.18 -10.71 18.85
CA HIS A 44 4.65 -9.80 19.87
C HIS A 44 3.74 -8.71 19.31
N TYR A 45 3.94 -8.31 18.05
CA TYR A 45 3.07 -7.36 17.35
C TYR A 45 1.86 -8.02 16.70
N GLY A 46 1.75 -9.36 16.78
CA GLY A 46 0.65 -10.11 16.18
C GLY A 46 0.71 -10.18 14.65
N LEU A 47 1.90 -10.02 14.03
CA LEU A 47 2.06 -10.11 12.58
C LEU A 47 1.75 -11.50 12.02
N SER A 48 1.89 -12.54 12.84
CA SER A 48 1.48 -13.91 12.48
C SER A 48 0.00 -14.04 12.13
N LYS A 49 -0.85 -13.10 12.57
CA LYS A 49 -2.28 -13.07 12.21
C LYS A 49 -2.54 -12.52 10.82
N ILE A 50 -1.58 -11.82 10.22
CA ILE A 50 -1.71 -11.18 8.91
C ILE A 50 -0.66 -11.67 7.89
N SER A 51 0.31 -12.49 8.33
CA SER A 51 1.39 -13.00 7.48
C SER A 51 0.88 -13.71 6.24
N HIS A 52 -0.14 -14.56 6.39
CA HIS A 52 -0.78 -15.26 5.27
C HIS A 52 -1.42 -14.30 4.26
N ASN A 53 -2.11 -13.26 4.72
CA ASN A 53 -2.72 -12.27 3.82
C ASN A 53 -1.64 -11.46 3.10
N ILE A 54 -0.56 -11.07 3.79
CA ILE A 54 0.58 -10.37 3.21
C ILE A 54 1.15 -11.19 2.06
N VAL A 55 1.56 -12.44 2.29
CA VAL A 55 2.21 -13.23 1.22
C VAL A 55 1.28 -13.56 0.04
N ARG A 56 -0.04 -13.63 0.28
CA ARG A 56 -1.03 -13.74 -0.81
C ARG A 56 -1.19 -12.46 -1.64
N ALA A 57 -1.12 -11.29 -1.01
CA ALA A 57 -1.07 -10.01 -1.71
C ALA A 57 0.22 -9.86 -2.53
N LEU A 58 1.36 -10.31 -2.00
CA LEU A 58 2.61 -10.34 -2.77
C LEU A 58 2.51 -11.31 -3.94
N CYS A 59 1.94 -12.51 -3.73
CA CYS A 59 1.67 -13.49 -4.81
C CYS A 59 0.80 -12.89 -5.92
N TYR A 60 -0.19 -12.05 -5.57
CA TYR A 60 -1.02 -11.34 -6.55
C TYR A 60 -0.16 -10.45 -7.47
N ILE A 61 0.78 -9.69 -6.92
CA ILE A 61 1.69 -8.84 -7.70
C ILE A 61 2.65 -9.70 -8.53
N TYR A 62 3.22 -10.75 -7.93
CA TYR A 62 4.16 -11.67 -8.58
C TYR A 62 3.61 -12.24 -9.89
N LYS A 63 2.41 -12.83 -9.82
CA LYS A 63 1.79 -13.49 -10.96
C LYS A 63 1.50 -12.51 -12.08
N ARG A 64 1.09 -11.29 -11.74
CA ARG A 64 0.88 -10.21 -12.72
C ARG A 64 2.19 -9.79 -13.37
N LYS A 65 3.29 -9.74 -12.63
CA LYS A 65 4.61 -9.46 -13.19
C LYS A 65 5.05 -10.55 -14.16
N ILE A 66 4.95 -11.82 -13.77
CA ILE A 66 5.37 -12.94 -14.62
C ILE A 66 4.51 -13.04 -15.88
N ASN A 67 3.19 -12.87 -15.75
CA ASN A 67 2.28 -12.99 -16.89
C ASN A 67 2.35 -11.78 -17.84
N HIS A 68 2.82 -10.62 -17.36
CA HIS A 68 2.87 -9.37 -18.14
C HIS A 68 4.23 -8.67 -18.01
N GLN A 69 5.34 -9.40 -18.23
CA GLN A 69 6.70 -8.90 -17.95
C GLN A 69 7.01 -7.53 -18.56
N ASN A 70 6.56 -7.26 -19.79
CA ASN A 70 6.84 -6.01 -20.53
C ASN A 70 5.85 -4.87 -20.24
N ASN A 71 4.64 -5.19 -19.76
CA ASN A 71 3.55 -4.24 -19.53
C ASN A 71 3.05 -4.28 -18.08
N PHE A 72 3.95 -4.58 -17.13
CA PHE A 72 3.60 -4.58 -15.73
C PHE A 72 3.26 -3.15 -15.32
N ASP A 73 2.00 -2.96 -14.98
CA ASP A 73 1.45 -1.72 -14.47
C ASP A 73 2.03 -1.43 -13.08
N LYS A 74 2.95 -0.45 -13.05
CA LYS A 74 3.71 -0.06 -11.86
C LYS A 74 2.89 0.76 -10.88
N ASP A 75 1.72 1.28 -11.27
CA ASP A 75 0.88 2.07 -10.38
C ASP A 75 0.40 1.20 -9.20
N ARG A 76 0.30 -0.11 -9.41
CA ARG A 76 0.01 -1.11 -8.38
C ARG A 76 1.01 -1.11 -7.22
N CYS A 77 2.24 -0.67 -7.45
CA CYS A 77 3.29 -0.70 -6.44
C CYS A 77 3.06 0.32 -5.33
N SER A 78 2.52 1.50 -5.65
CA SER A 78 2.19 2.50 -4.63
C SER A 78 0.98 2.05 -3.81
N TYR A 79 -0.05 1.46 -4.43
CA TYR A 79 -1.15 0.85 -3.68
C TYR A 79 -0.67 -0.30 -2.80
N LEU A 80 0.23 -1.17 -3.28
CA LEU A 80 0.80 -2.24 -2.47
C LEU A 80 1.54 -1.66 -1.26
N TYR A 81 2.34 -0.61 -1.46
CA TYR A 81 3.09 0.05 -0.39
C TYR A 81 2.15 0.57 0.71
N TYR A 82 1.10 1.31 0.33
CA TYR A 82 0.16 1.86 1.29
C TYR A 82 -0.74 0.80 1.93
N TRP A 83 -1.09 -0.26 1.21
CA TRP A 83 -1.83 -1.39 1.77
C TRP A 83 -1.01 -2.16 2.80
N LEU A 84 0.25 -2.54 2.46
CA LEU A 84 1.18 -3.16 3.40
C LEU A 84 1.38 -2.26 4.61
N GLY A 85 1.57 -0.97 4.35
CA GLY A 85 1.87 -0.01 5.38
C GLY A 85 0.74 0.11 6.40
N ASP A 86 -0.52 0.17 5.95
CA ASP A 86 -1.72 0.20 6.80
C ASP A 86 -1.83 -1.07 7.68
N LYS A 87 -1.63 -2.26 7.08
CA LYS A 87 -1.66 -3.54 7.80
C LYS A 87 -0.56 -3.65 8.85
N ILE A 88 0.64 -3.16 8.56
CA ILE A 88 1.77 -3.21 9.48
C ILE A 88 1.60 -2.16 10.58
N TYR A 89 1.31 -0.90 10.25
CA TYR A 89 1.17 0.18 11.23
C TYR A 89 -0.01 0.02 12.18
N SER A 90 -1.09 -0.63 11.75
CA SER A 90 -2.20 -1.01 12.63
C SER A 90 -1.81 -2.02 13.72
N ARG A 91 -0.63 -2.64 13.59
CA ARG A 91 -0.08 -3.62 14.54
C ARG A 91 1.10 -3.05 15.32
N VAL A 92 2.16 -2.62 14.61
CA VAL A 92 3.46 -2.32 15.23
C VAL A 92 3.52 -0.96 15.93
N HIS A 93 2.85 0.06 15.39
CA HIS A 93 2.87 1.44 15.90
C HIS A 93 4.27 2.06 16.13
N ASP A 94 5.33 1.44 15.61
CA ASP A 94 6.72 1.85 15.78
C ASP A 94 7.39 2.02 14.42
N LYS A 95 7.98 3.20 14.19
CA LYS A 95 8.64 3.59 12.95
C LYS A 95 9.84 2.71 12.60
N LYS A 96 10.66 2.34 13.59
CA LYS A 96 11.87 1.53 13.34
C LYS A 96 11.47 0.12 12.94
N ILE A 97 10.49 -0.45 13.64
CA ILE A 97 10.01 -1.80 13.35
C ILE A 97 9.31 -1.84 12.01
N PHE A 98 8.50 -0.82 11.69
CA PHE A 98 7.95 -0.64 10.37
C PHE A 98 9.02 -0.63 9.27
N SER A 99 10.05 0.21 9.42
CA SER A 99 11.16 0.31 8.47
C SER A 99 11.84 -1.02 8.23
N VAL A 100 12.14 -1.78 9.30
CA VAL A 100 12.76 -3.11 9.18
C VAL A 100 11.87 -4.08 8.41
N ILE A 101 10.57 -4.10 8.70
CA ILE A 101 9.63 -5.02 8.03
C ILE A 101 9.47 -4.67 6.55
N ILE A 102 9.27 -3.39 6.21
CA ILE A 102 9.15 -2.95 4.82
C ILE A 102 10.43 -3.28 4.04
N LYS A 103 11.60 -3.03 4.62
CA LYS A 103 12.89 -3.38 3.99
C LYS A 103 13.04 -4.88 3.77
N MET A 104 12.62 -5.70 4.73
CA MET A 104 12.64 -7.16 4.60
C MET A 104 11.72 -7.62 3.47
N ILE A 105 10.47 -7.16 3.42
CA ILE A 105 9.51 -7.55 2.38
C ILE A 105 10.00 -7.14 0.98
N TYR A 106 10.38 -5.87 0.80
CA TYR A 106 10.84 -5.39 -0.51
C TYR A 106 12.25 -5.88 -0.86
N GLY A 107 13.06 -6.28 0.12
CA GLY A 107 14.35 -6.93 -0.08
C GLY A 107 14.22 -8.22 -0.87
N GLU A 108 13.20 -9.03 -0.56
CA GLU A 108 12.91 -10.28 -1.27
C GLU A 108 12.49 -10.06 -2.74
N PHE A 109 12.04 -8.85 -3.09
CA PHE A 109 11.72 -8.52 -4.47
C PHE A 109 12.98 -8.31 -5.33
N TYR A 110 14.14 -8.06 -4.72
CA TYR A 110 15.42 -7.92 -5.44
C TYR A 110 16.17 -9.26 -5.56
N SER A 111 15.98 -10.17 -4.61
CA SER A 111 16.66 -11.47 -4.54
C SER A 111 16.06 -12.53 -5.46
N THR A 112 14.79 -12.37 -5.88
CA THR A 112 14.03 -13.37 -6.63
C THR A 112 13.68 -12.92 -8.07
N ASP A 113 12.95 -13.74 -8.83
CA ASP A 113 12.45 -13.40 -10.18
C ASP A 113 11.48 -12.20 -10.18
N PHE A 114 11.12 -11.68 -9.00
CA PHE A 114 10.45 -10.39 -8.79
C PHE A 114 11.27 -9.16 -9.18
N ARG A 115 12.55 -9.30 -9.56
CA ARG A 115 13.49 -8.19 -9.72
C ARG A 115 12.89 -6.94 -10.37
N ASN A 116 13.05 -5.81 -9.66
CA ASN A 116 12.65 -4.47 -10.09
C ASN A 116 11.15 -4.30 -10.37
N THR A 117 10.29 -5.15 -9.80
CA THR A 117 8.83 -5.03 -9.96
C THR A 117 8.29 -3.84 -9.18
N CYS A 118 8.58 -3.77 -7.88
CA CYS A 118 8.18 -2.68 -7.01
C CYS A 118 9.35 -2.30 -6.08
N ASN A 119 9.53 -1.00 -5.86
CA ASN A 119 10.41 -0.45 -4.83
C ASN A 119 9.54 0.17 -3.73
N PRO A 120 9.98 0.17 -2.46
CA PRO A 120 9.24 0.88 -1.42
C PRO A 120 9.28 2.38 -1.72
N LEU A 121 8.16 3.07 -1.50
CA LEU A 121 8.10 4.54 -1.69
C LEU A 121 8.96 5.25 -0.64
N TYR A 122 8.83 4.81 0.61
CA TYR A 122 9.63 5.27 1.74
C TYR A 122 10.05 4.08 2.58
N ASP A 123 11.33 4.03 2.90
CA ASP A 123 11.90 2.98 3.74
C ASP A 123 12.00 3.44 5.21
N ASP A 124 11.86 4.74 5.48
CA ASP A 124 11.84 5.34 6.81
C ASP A 124 10.82 6.51 6.87
N ILE A 125 9.64 6.25 7.44
CA ILE A 125 8.53 7.21 7.54
C ILE A 125 7.78 6.95 8.84
N ASP A 126 7.39 7.97 9.60
CA ASP A 126 6.56 7.77 10.79
C ASP A 126 5.08 7.53 10.43
N LYS A 127 4.28 7.11 11.41
CA LYS A 127 2.88 6.71 11.18
C LYS A 127 2.00 7.88 10.71
N ASP A 128 2.20 9.08 11.24
CA ASP A 128 1.35 10.23 10.92
C ASP A 128 1.64 10.74 9.52
N THR A 129 2.92 10.88 9.17
CA THR A 129 3.35 11.19 7.79
C THR A 129 2.92 10.10 6.81
N PHE A 130 3.01 8.82 7.18
CA PHE A 130 2.53 7.71 6.36
C PHE A 130 1.02 7.83 6.07
N ASN A 131 0.21 8.07 7.11
CA ASN A 131 -1.24 8.20 6.98
C ASN A 131 -1.60 9.37 6.05
N ALA A 132 -0.92 10.50 6.21
CA ALA A 132 -1.08 11.66 5.34
C ALA A 132 -0.80 11.35 3.87
N TYR A 133 0.31 10.67 3.61
CA TYR A 133 0.73 10.37 2.24
C TYR A 133 -0.17 9.32 1.60
N LYS A 134 -0.58 8.30 2.34
CA LYS A 134 -1.60 7.34 1.90
C LYS A 134 -2.89 8.06 1.50
N LEU A 135 -3.32 8.99 2.35
CA LEU A 135 -4.55 9.74 2.16
C LEU A 135 -4.51 10.61 0.89
N LEU A 136 -3.42 11.33 0.68
CA LEU A 136 -3.17 12.12 -0.53
C LEU A 136 -3.10 11.23 -1.77
N HIS A 137 -2.44 10.08 -1.67
CA HIS A 137 -2.36 9.11 -2.75
C HIS A 137 -3.74 8.57 -3.13
N ASP A 138 -4.52 8.10 -2.15
CA ASP A 138 -5.86 7.56 -2.37
C ASP A 138 -6.75 8.61 -3.01
N TYR A 139 -6.79 9.82 -2.44
CA TYR A 139 -7.56 10.92 -3.01
C TYR A 139 -7.12 11.26 -4.43
N SER A 140 -5.81 11.43 -4.68
CA SER A 140 -5.29 11.79 -6.00
C SER A 140 -5.60 10.75 -7.06
N ASN A 141 -5.72 9.47 -6.71
CA ASN A 141 -6.03 8.44 -7.70
C ASN A 141 -7.53 8.21 -7.86
N ASP A 142 -8.29 8.34 -6.76
CA ASP A 142 -9.73 8.15 -6.76
C ASP A 142 -10.46 9.31 -7.43
N TYR A 143 -9.89 10.51 -7.30
CA TYR A 143 -10.44 11.76 -7.80
C TYR A 143 -9.58 12.40 -8.89
N GLY A 144 -8.30 12.06 -9.05
CA GLY A 144 -7.48 12.56 -10.18
C GLY A 144 -7.83 11.96 -11.53
N ASN A 145 -8.59 10.86 -11.57
CA ASN A 145 -9.25 10.41 -12.80
C ASN A 145 -10.49 11.24 -13.19
N ILE A 146 -10.88 12.21 -12.36
CA ILE A 146 -11.86 13.24 -12.74
C ILE A 146 -11.24 14.22 -13.76
N GLU A 147 -9.91 14.24 -13.91
CA GLU A 147 -9.20 15.17 -14.82
C GLU A 147 -9.14 14.77 -16.30
N ILE A 148 -9.80 13.68 -16.73
CA ILE A 148 -10.10 13.49 -18.18
C ILE A 148 -11.49 14.01 -18.55
N ASP A 149 -12.39 14.23 -17.57
CA ASP A 149 -13.72 14.82 -17.81
C ASP A 149 -13.80 16.31 -17.45
N THR A 150 -12.74 16.89 -16.89
CA THR A 150 -12.70 18.31 -16.49
C THR A 150 -11.83 19.18 -17.40
N SER A 151 -11.94 18.97 -18.71
CA SER A 151 -11.31 19.79 -19.76
C SER A 151 -11.76 21.26 -19.82
N HIS A 152 -12.35 21.80 -18.75
CA HIS A 152 -12.75 23.20 -18.68
C HIS A 152 -12.18 23.80 -17.39
N GLY A 153 -11.37 24.85 -17.55
CA GLY A 153 -10.61 25.56 -16.51
C GLY A 153 -11.46 26.30 -15.45
N TYR A 154 -12.46 25.62 -14.92
CA TYR A 154 -13.36 26.05 -13.85
C TYR A 154 -13.62 24.95 -12.81
N THR A 155 -12.80 23.89 -12.76
CA THR A 155 -12.95 22.85 -11.74
C THR A 155 -12.50 23.39 -10.40
N THR A 156 -13.44 23.95 -9.66
CA THR A 156 -13.29 24.20 -8.23
C THR A 156 -12.80 22.92 -7.58
N CYS A 157 -11.64 22.98 -6.93
CA CYS A 157 -11.22 22.04 -5.88
C CYS A 157 -12.48 21.62 -5.13
N ASP A 158 -12.84 20.33 -5.19
CA ASP A 158 -14.03 19.81 -4.53
C ASP A 158 -14.04 20.38 -3.10
N LYS A 159 -15.14 20.99 -2.69
CA LYS A 159 -15.23 21.66 -1.38
C LYS A 159 -14.87 20.68 -0.27
N ASP A 160 -15.23 19.41 -0.45
CA ASP A 160 -14.91 18.34 0.49
C ASP A 160 -13.40 18.08 0.54
N TYR A 161 -12.69 18.17 -0.59
CA TYR A 161 -11.23 18.04 -0.63
C TYR A 161 -10.52 19.24 -0.04
N LYS A 162 -11.02 20.44 -0.31
CA LYS A 162 -10.44 21.67 0.27
C LYS A 162 -10.60 21.67 1.79
N GLU A 163 -11.81 21.39 2.29
CA GLU A 163 -12.07 21.29 3.74
C GLU A 163 -11.25 20.16 4.37
N PHE A 164 -11.02 19.07 3.65
CA PHE A 164 -10.21 17.96 4.11
C PHE A 164 -8.71 18.28 4.18
N ILE A 165 -8.15 18.91 3.14
CA ILE A 165 -6.77 19.38 3.12
C ILE A 165 -6.57 20.47 4.17
N GLU A 166 -7.52 21.39 4.35
CA GLU A 166 -7.50 22.40 5.40
C GLU A 166 -7.53 21.75 6.79
N LYS A 167 -8.37 20.74 7.02
CA LYS A 167 -8.39 19.99 8.28
C LYS A 167 -7.07 19.25 8.53
N TYR A 168 -6.49 18.64 7.50
CA TYR A 168 -5.19 17.98 7.60
C TYR A 168 -4.07 18.99 7.96
N ILE A 169 -4.01 20.11 7.25
CA ILE A 169 -3.05 21.20 7.51
C ILE A 169 -3.21 21.74 8.93
N ASN A 170 -4.45 22.00 9.37
CA ASN A 170 -4.71 22.52 10.71
C ASN A 170 -4.31 21.51 11.80
N THR A 171 -4.59 20.21 11.59
CA THR A 171 -4.17 19.16 12.52
C THR A 171 -2.65 19.06 12.63
N TYR A 172 -1.93 19.27 11.52
CA TYR A 172 -0.46 19.26 11.50
C TYR A 172 0.15 20.51 12.15
N ASN A 173 -0.50 21.67 11.98
CA ASN A 173 -0.07 22.95 12.56
C ASN A 173 -0.45 23.13 14.04
N ASP A 174 -1.40 22.36 14.58
CA ASP A 174 -1.76 22.40 16.00
C ASP A 174 -0.83 21.53 16.88
N VAL A 175 0.00 20.67 16.26
CA VAL A 175 0.95 19.79 16.94
C VAL A 175 2.36 20.41 17.04
N TYR A 176 2.57 21.58 16.41
CA TYR A 176 3.81 22.37 16.46
C TYR A 176 3.53 23.86 16.70
#